data_AF-A0A661IHE7-F1
#
_entry.id   AF-A0A661IHE7-F1
#
_cell.length_a   1.000
_cell.length_b   1.000
_cell.length_c   1.000
_cell.angle_alpha   90.00
_cell.angle_beta   90.00
_cell.angle_gamma   90.00
#
_symmetry.space_group_name_H-M   'P 1'
#
loop_
_entity.id
_entity.type
_entity.pdbx_description
1 polymer ?
#
loop_
_entity_poly.entity_id
_entity_poly.type
_entity_poly.pdbx_seq_one_letter_code
_entity_poly.pdbx_strand_id
1 'polypeptide(L)'
;DHHLLYTFQPGASLGNLQGNPFYEEIVRIARKGRLDFIINVLYDLRQNPVGIVAGGLEAHWHGAAAVRRACAYGFSQKADVTVISSHPHSEGPQALKALAAGALLTREGGWIVLVGGSDTSFPEEMVEAASSLLKRHPRDELGEVVRERFIKGETLFEGSIELNMALAVALFYFSMYKICLVTGAREESAEAMGILQAPTVEEILEGLSRSLPEATVHVVPAGGLVVPCREG
;
A
#
# COMPACT_ATOMS: atom_id res chain seq x y z
N ASP A 1 0.83 8.99 18.21
CA ASP A 1 -0.27 8.04 18.52
C ASP A 1 -1.39 7.96 17.49
N HIS A 2 -1.59 8.95 16.60
CA HIS A 2 -2.62 8.87 15.53
C HIS A 2 -2.39 7.71 14.53
N HIS A 3 -1.22 7.64 13.91
CA HIS A 3 -0.96 6.66 12.85
C HIS A 3 -1.12 5.21 13.33
N LEU A 4 -0.58 4.90 14.51
CA LEU A 4 -0.66 3.56 15.10
C LEU A 4 -2.12 3.16 15.36
N LEU A 5 -2.91 4.02 16.00
CA LEU A 5 -4.26 3.69 16.42
C LEU A 5 -5.24 3.49 15.25
N TYR A 6 -5.09 4.28 14.17
CA TYR A 6 -6.12 4.39 13.14
C TYR A 6 -5.84 3.61 11.85
N THR A 7 -4.60 3.18 11.59
CA THR A 7 -4.24 2.60 10.27
C THR A 7 -5.02 1.32 9.94
N PHE A 8 -5.19 0.44 10.92
CA PHE A 8 -5.84 -0.86 10.73
C PHE A 8 -7.31 -0.86 11.17
N GLN A 9 -7.93 0.32 11.27
CA GLN A 9 -9.35 0.42 11.62
C GLN A 9 -10.22 0.13 10.41
N PRO A 10 -11.40 -0.50 10.59
CA PRO A 10 -12.38 -0.65 9.53
C PRO A 10 -12.69 0.70 8.86
N GLY A 11 -12.64 0.73 7.52
CA GLY A 11 -12.86 1.95 6.73
C GLY A 11 -11.61 2.79 6.46
N ALA A 12 -10.49 2.54 7.17
CA ALA A 12 -9.19 3.14 6.86
C ALA A 12 -8.56 2.47 5.63
N SER A 13 -8.94 2.92 4.45
CA SER A 13 -8.50 2.33 3.18
C SER A 13 -8.13 3.39 2.14
N LEU A 14 -7.34 2.96 1.16
CA LEU A 14 -6.88 3.81 0.07
C LEU A 14 -8.06 4.45 -0.66
N GLY A 15 -8.03 5.78 -0.76
CA GLY A 15 -9.05 6.57 -1.47
C GLY A 15 -10.40 6.69 -0.77
N ASN A 16 -10.56 6.16 0.46
CA ASN A 16 -11.80 6.33 1.23
C ASN A 16 -11.69 7.49 2.22
N LEU A 17 -12.54 8.51 2.05
CA LEU A 17 -12.66 9.62 3.00
C LEU A 17 -13.92 9.53 3.86
N GLN A 18 -14.92 8.75 3.45
CA GLN A 18 -16.21 8.67 4.12
C GLN A 18 -16.22 7.51 5.10
N GLY A 19 -16.50 7.79 6.38
CA GLY A 19 -16.46 6.78 7.45
C GLY A 19 -15.05 6.23 7.68
N ASN A 20 -14.01 6.96 7.26
CA ASN A 20 -12.62 6.58 7.50
C ASN A 20 -12.16 7.24 8.82
N PRO A 21 -12.00 6.47 9.92
CA PRO A 21 -11.68 7.04 11.23
C PRO A 21 -10.28 7.68 11.26
N PHE A 22 -9.34 7.21 10.43
CA PHE A 22 -8.02 7.83 10.27
C PHE A 22 -8.16 9.27 9.75
N TYR A 23 -9.00 9.46 8.73
CA TYR A 23 -9.26 10.75 8.12
C TYR A 23 -10.10 11.66 9.04
N GLU A 24 -11.14 11.12 9.68
CA GLU A 24 -11.99 11.87 10.61
C GLU A 24 -11.18 12.47 11.76
N GLU A 25 -10.20 11.73 12.29
CA GLU A 25 -9.31 12.24 13.34
C GLU A 25 -8.39 13.36 12.83
N ILE A 26 -7.89 13.27 11.59
CA ILE A 26 -7.13 14.36 10.96
C ILE A 26 -8.00 15.63 10.86
N VAL A 27 -9.24 15.49 10.39
CA VAL A 27 -10.18 16.62 10.30
C VAL A 27 -10.48 17.21 11.67
N ARG A 28 -10.64 16.37 12.71
CA ARG A 28 -10.86 16.81 14.09
C ARG A 28 -9.66 17.61 14.62
N ILE A 29 -8.44 17.12 14.40
CA ILE A 29 -7.21 17.82 14.80
C ILE A 29 -7.06 19.13 14.05
N ALA A 30 -7.30 19.16 12.74
CA ALA A 30 -7.23 20.38 11.93
C ALA A 30 -8.21 21.45 12.40
N ARG A 31 -9.46 21.07 12.72
CA ARG A 31 -10.45 21.98 13.32
C ARG A 31 -10.01 22.50 14.68
N LYS A 32 -9.48 21.63 15.54
CA LYS A 32 -8.97 22.04 16.87
C LYS A 32 -7.79 23.00 16.75
N GLY A 33 -6.94 22.79 15.73
CA GLY A 33 -5.84 23.66 15.37
C GLY A 33 -6.23 24.96 14.68
N ARG A 34 -7.53 25.21 14.44
CA ARG A 34 -8.05 26.39 13.72
C ARG A 34 -7.44 26.55 12.33
N LEU A 35 -7.37 25.45 11.57
CA LEU A 35 -6.99 25.51 10.16
C LEU A 35 -8.17 26.09 9.34
N ASP A 36 -8.16 27.41 9.17
CA ASP A 36 -9.26 28.15 8.52
C ASP A 36 -9.12 28.27 6.99
N PHE A 37 -7.92 28.01 6.45
CA PHE A 37 -7.67 28.11 5.00
C PHE A 37 -6.59 27.15 4.54
N ILE A 38 -6.82 26.48 3.40
CA ILE A 38 -5.84 25.65 2.70
C ILE A 38 -5.75 26.06 1.24
N ILE A 39 -4.60 25.77 0.63
CA ILE A 39 -4.40 25.78 -0.82
C ILE A 39 -3.75 24.45 -1.16
N ASN A 40 -4.45 23.61 -1.93
CA ASN A 40 -3.91 22.34 -2.42
C ASN A 40 -3.81 22.40 -3.95
N VAL A 41 -2.67 21.96 -4.47
CA VAL A 41 -2.40 21.86 -5.91
C VAL A 41 -2.58 20.40 -6.34
N LEU A 42 -3.29 20.20 -7.45
CA LEU A 42 -3.46 18.91 -8.09
C LEU A 42 -2.43 18.78 -9.21
N TYR A 43 -1.76 17.65 -9.29
CA TYR A 43 -0.70 17.39 -10.26
C TYR A 43 -1.08 16.26 -11.21
N ASP A 44 -0.64 16.35 -12.46
CA ASP A 44 -0.63 15.21 -13.37
C ASP A 44 0.54 14.25 -13.10
N LEU A 45 0.62 13.17 -13.89
CA LEU A 45 1.70 12.18 -13.82
C LEU A 45 3.10 12.75 -14.10
N ARG A 46 3.19 13.92 -14.73
CA ARG A 46 4.44 14.63 -15.05
C ARG A 46 4.76 15.73 -14.03
N GLN A 47 4.04 15.77 -12.91
CA GLN A 47 4.13 16.80 -11.88
C GLN A 47 3.80 18.22 -12.39
N ASN A 48 3.00 18.34 -13.45
CA ASN A 48 2.47 19.65 -13.85
C ASN A 48 1.24 19.99 -12.99
N PRO A 49 1.11 21.23 -12.50
CA PRO A 49 -0.12 21.70 -11.88
C PRO A 49 -1.28 21.66 -12.89
N VAL A 50 -2.34 20.92 -12.58
CA VAL A 50 -3.55 20.79 -13.42
C VAL A 50 -4.81 21.36 -12.75
N GLY A 51 -4.70 21.74 -11.48
CA GLY A 51 -5.80 22.36 -10.75
C GLY A 51 -5.35 22.85 -9.38
N ILE A 52 -6.14 23.77 -8.82
CA ILE A 52 -5.95 24.29 -7.48
C ILE A 52 -7.32 24.29 -6.79
N VAL A 53 -7.35 23.86 -5.54
CA VAL A 53 -8.51 24.03 -4.65
C VAL A 53 -8.07 24.85 -3.45
N ALA A 54 -8.88 25.83 -3.06
CA ALA A 54 -8.60 26.69 -1.94
C ALA A 54 -9.89 27.03 -1.19
N GLY A 55 -9.80 27.22 0.13
CA GLY A 55 -10.96 27.43 1.00
C GLY A 55 -10.73 26.81 2.37
N GLY A 56 -11.81 26.49 3.09
CA GLY A 56 -11.74 25.74 4.34
C GLY A 56 -11.38 24.27 4.11
N LEU A 57 -11.57 23.43 5.13
CA LEU A 57 -11.25 22.00 5.06
C LEU A 57 -12.03 21.26 3.96
N GLU A 58 -13.20 21.76 3.56
CA GLU A 58 -13.98 21.25 2.43
C GLU A 58 -13.26 21.36 1.08
N ALA A 59 -12.31 22.30 0.92
CA ALA A 59 -11.52 22.38 -0.30
C ALA A 59 -10.72 21.09 -0.56
N HIS A 60 -10.26 20.42 0.51
CA HIS A 60 -9.58 19.14 0.40
C HIS A 60 -10.52 18.06 -0.17
N TRP A 61 -11.78 18.02 0.28
CA TRP A 61 -12.78 17.08 -0.25
C TRP A 61 -13.02 17.27 -1.74
N HIS A 62 -13.13 18.52 -2.19
CA HIS A 62 -13.30 18.83 -3.62
C HIS A 62 -12.08 18.38 -4.44
N GLY A 63 -10.87 18.65 -3.95
CA GLY A 63 -9.63 18.20 -4.58
C GLY A 63 -9.51 16.68 -4.63
N ALA A 64 -9.75 16.00 -3.51
CA ALA A 64 -9.73 14.54 -3.44
C ALA A 64 -10.78 13.89 -4.35
N ALA A 65 -11.98 14.46 -4.46
CA ALA A 65 -12.99 13.98 -5.39
C ALA A 65 -12.56 14.15 -6.87
N ALA A 66 -11.86 15.24 -7.20
CA ALA A 66 -11.30 15.44 -8.53
C ALA A 66 -10.20 14.42 -8.85
N VAL A 67 -9.25 14.20 -7.93
CA VAL A 67 -8.19 13.19 -8.07
C VAL A 67 -8.78 11.79 -8.17
N ARG A 68 -9.76 11.45 -7.32
CA ARG A 68 -10.43 10.14 -7.36
C ARG A 68 -11.05 9.87 -8.74
N ARG A 69 -11.68 10.86 -9.37
CA ARG A 69 -12.22 10.70 -10.73
C ARG A 69 -11.14 10.45 -11.78
N ALA A 70 -9.99 11.12 -11.66
CA ALA A 70 -8.89 10.98 -12.61
C ALA A 70 -8.11 9.66 -12.43
N CYS A 71 -8.01 9.18 -11.20
CA CYS A 71 -7.21 8.00 -10.83
C CYS A 71 -8.04 6.73 -10.59
N ALA A 72 -9.36 6.77 -10.76
CA ALA A 72 -10.23 5.62 -10.54
C ALA A 72 -9.87 4.49 -11.51
N TYR A 73 -9.61 3.30 -10.96
CA TYR A 73 -9.48 2.08 -11.73
C TYR A 73 -10.71 1.20 -11.46
N GLY A 74 -11.61 1.12 -12.44
CA GLY A 74 -12.82 0.29 -12.38
C GLY A 74 -12.48 -1.19 -12.45
N PHE A 75 -13.10 -2.00 -11.58
CA PHE A 75 -13.01 -3.46 -11.67
C PHE A 75 -14.32 -4.13 -11.24
N SER A 76 -14.72 -5.20 -11.93
CA SER A 76 -15.95 -5.95 -11.63
C SER A 76 -15.77 -6.93 -10.47
N GLN A 77 -14.61 -7.59 -10.42
CA GLN A 77 -14.25 -8.57 -9.39
C GLN A 77 -12.77 -8.57 -9.07
N LYS A 78 -12.45 -9.01 -7.86
CA LYS A 78 -11.07 -9.25 -7.45
C LYS A 78 -10.48 -10.42 -8.23
N ALA A 79 -9.22 -10.31 -8.63
CA ALA A 79 -8.51 -11.29 -9.42
C ALA A 79 -7.71 -12.30 -8.57
N ASP A 80 -7.37 -13.45 -9.14
CA ASP A 80 -6.45 -14.43 -8.56
C ASP A 80 -5.03 -13.88 -8.46
N VAL A 81 -4.63 -13.10 -9.47
CA VAL A 81 -3.31 -12.47 -9.58
C VAL A 81 -3.48 -10.99 -9.93
N THR A 82 -2.77 -10.11 -9.25
CA THR A 82 -2.62 -8.71 -9.67
C THR A 82 -1.16 -8.43 -9.94
N VAL A 83 -0.83 -8.11 -11.19
CA VAL A 83 0.48 -7.57 -11.58
C VAL A 83 0.41 -6.06 -11.45
N ILE A 84 1.24 -5.47 -10.60
CA ILE A 84 1.17 -4.05 -10.25
C ILE A 84 2.55 -3.44 -10.15
N SER A 85 2.76 -2.29 -10.80
CA SER A 85 4.02 -1.53 -10.66
C SER A 85 3.98 -0.62 -9.44
N SER A 86 5.13 -0.43 -8.79
CA SER A 86 5.34 0.59 -7.75
C SER A 86 5.46 2.02 -8.30
N HIS A 87 5.40 2.23 -9.61
CA HIS A 87 5.52 3.55 -10.23
C HIS A 87 4.53 4.58 -9.61
N PRO A 88 4.99 5.82 -9.33
CA PRO A 88 6.31 6.38 -9.65
C PRO A 88 7.37 6.19 -8.56
N HIS A 89 7.00 5.69 -7.38
CA HIS A 89 7.89 5.59 -6.23
C HIS A 89 8.31 4.14 -6.01
N SER A 90 9.33 3.75 -6.76
CA SER A 90 9.80 2.36 -6.82
C SER A 90 11.00 2.06 -5.93
N GLU A 91 11.39 3.02 -5.07
CA GLU A 91 12.59 2.94 -4.24
C GLU A 91 12.30 2.43 -2.83
N GLY A 92 13.06 1.44 -2.40
CA GLY A 92 13.03 0.86 -1.04
C GLY A 92 11.61 0.70 -0.45
N PRO A 93 11.34 1.20 0.79
CA PRO A 93 10.04 1.06 1.43
C PRO A 93 8.87 1.66 0.65
N GLN A 94 9.11 2.65 -0.21
CA GLN A 94 8.05 3.31 -0.99
C GLN A 94 7.45 2.36 -2.02
N ALA A 95 8.24 1.40 -2.53
CA ALA A 95 7.76 0.40 -3.48
C ALA A 95 6.58 -0.41 -2.95
N LEU A 96 6.53 -0.63 -1.63
CA LEU A 96 5.49 -1.40 -0.95
C LEU A 96 4.14 -0.67 -0.87
N LYS A 97 4.09 0.64 -1.14
CA LYS A 97 2.82 1.40 -1.12
C LYS A 97 1.80 0.88 -2.14
N ALA A 98 2.27 0.35 -3.26
CA ALA A 98 1.41 -0.24 -4.28
C ALA A 98 0.66 -1.50 -3.79
N LEU A 99 1.11 -2.14 -2.70
CA LEU A 99 0.40 -3.28 -2.11
C LEU A 99 -1.01 -2.92 -1.66
N ALA A 100 -1.26 -1.68 -1.23
CA ALA A 100 -2.59 -1.24 -0.83
C ALA A 100 -3.59 -1.29 -2.00
N ALA A 101 -3.18 -0.81 -3.19
CA ALA A 101 -3.97 -0.93 -4.40
C ALA A 101 -4.08 -2.41 -4.84
N GLY A 102 -2.97 -3.16 -4.79
CA GLY A 102 -2.95 -4.59 -5.12
C GLY A 102 -3.92 -5.42 -4.26
N ALA A 103 -4.01 -5.15 -2.96
CA ALA A 103 -4.91 -5.84 -2.04
C ALA A 103 -6.39 -5.56 -2.30
N LEU A 104 -6.72 -4.36 -2.82
CA LEU A 104 -8.09 -4.05 -3.24
C LEU A 104 -8.50 -4.80 -4.52
N LEU A 105 -7.53 -5.16 -5.35
CA LEU A 105 -7.74 -5.84 -6.63
C LEU A 105 -7.57 -7.35 -6.56
N THR A 106 -6.91 -7.87 -5.54
CA THR A 106 -6.60 -9.30 -5.40
C THR A 106 -7.55 -9.95 -4.40
N ARG A 107 -8.02 -11.15 -4.71
CA ARG A 107 -8.78 -11.95 -3.75
C ARG A 107 -7.89 -12.39 -2.60
N GLU A 108 -8.48 -12.67 -1.45
CA GLU A 108 -7.76 -13.18 -0.29
C GLU A 108 -7.01 -14.48 -0.64
N GLY A 109 -5.78 -14.62 -0.15
CA GLY A 109 -4.87 -15.71 -0.49
C GLY A 109 -4.34 -15.73 -1.93
N GLY A 110 -4.72 -14.75 -2.75
CA GLY A 110 -4.24 -14.57 -4.12
C GLY A 110 -2.81 -13.99 -4.19
N TRP A 111 -2.35 -13.74 -5.41
CA TRP A 111 -1.00 -13.25 -5.68
C TRP A 111 -0.97 -11.77 -6.02
N ILE A 112 -0.08 -11.02 -5.38
CA ILE A 112 0.30 -9.68 -5.80
C ILE A 112 1.73 -9.77 -6.35
N VAL A 113 1.86 -9.60 -7.66
CA VAL A 113 3.13 -9.53 -8.37
C VAL A 113 3.53 -8.06 -8.46
N LEU A 114 4.38 -7.62 -7.54
CA LEU A 114 4.84 -6.25 -7.44
C LEU A 114 6.05 -6.05 -8.36
N VAL A 115 5.90 -5.24 -9.39
CA VAL A 115 6.99 -4.85 -10.28
C VAL A 115 7.73 -3.67 -9.67
N GLY A 116 8.92 -3.94 -9.16
CA GLY A 116 9.81 -2.99 -8.50
C GLY A 116 10.65 -2.15 -9.46
N GLY A 117 11.36 -1.17 -8.92
CA GLY A 117 12.40 -0.42 -9.62
C GLY A 117 13.77 -1.11 -9.48
N SER A 118 14.81 -0.48 -10.01
CA SER A 118 16.19 -1.01 -9.92
C SER A 118 16.83 -0.88 -8.53
N ASP A 119 16.24 -0.09 -7.63
CA ASP A 119 16.73 0.12 -6.25
C ASP A 119 15.60 -0.16 -5.25
N THR A 120 15.39 -1.43 -4.92
CA THR A 120 14.38 -1.85 -3.95
C THR A 120 14.99 -2.27 -2.62
N SER A 121 16.15 -1.70 -2.27
CA SER A 121 16.81 -1.99 -1.00
C SER A 121 16.02 -1.43 0.19
N PHE A 122 15.82 -2.26 1.22
CA PHE A 122 15.10 -1.85 2.44
C PHE A 122 16.09 -1.46 3.56
N PRO A 123 15.77 -0.46 4.40
CA PRO A 123 16.60 -0.07 5.54
C PRO A 123 16.86 -1.24 6.49
N GLU A 124 18.09 -1.34 7.00
CA GLU A 124 18.55 -2.45 7.86
C GLU A 124 17.63 -2.67 9.06
N GLU A 125 17.27 -1.61 9.79
CA GLU A 125 16.34 -1.65 10.92
C GLU A 125 14.97 -2.26 10.58
N MET A 126 14.46 -1.98 9.38
CA MET A 126 13.20 -2.52 8.88
C MET A 126 13.34 -4.01 8.54
N VAL A 127 14.47 -4.40 7.94
CA VAL A 127 14.79 -5.79 7.59
C VAL A 127 14.95 -6.64 8.85
N GLU A 128 15.70 -6.15 9.84
CA GLU A 128 15.91 -6.83 11.12
C GLU A 128 14.59 -7.04 11.86
N ALA A 129 13.75 -6.00 11.94
CA ALA A 129 12.45 -6.07 12.58
C ALA A 129 11.52 -7.09 11.87
N ALA A 130 11.47 -7.05 10.53
CA ALA A 130 10.70 -8.00 9.73
C ALA A 130 11.18 -9.45 9.97
N SER A 131 12.49 -9.68 9.85
CA SER A 131 13.11 -11.00 10.05
C SER A 131 12.86 -11.54 11.46
N SER A 132 12.97 -10.68 12.48
CA SER A 132 12.69 -11.02 13.87
C SER A 132 11.23 -11.43 14.09
N LEU A 133 10.27 -10.72 13.49
CA LEU A 133 8.84 -11.04 13.59
C LEU A 133 8.51 -12.35 12.86
N LEU A 134 9.04 -12.55 11.64
CA LEU A 134 8.86 -13.77 10.84
C LEU A 134 9.44 -15.02 11.51
N LYS A 135 10.49 -14.89 12.33
CA LYS A 135 11.05 -16.01 13.11
C LYS A 135 10.19 -16.37 14.32
N ARG A 136 9.40 -15.42 14.84
CA ARG A 136 8.62 -15.59 16.08
C ARG A 136 7.16 -15.94 15.83
N HIS A 137 6.64 -15.63 14.65
CA HIS A 137 5.23 -15.77 14.32
C HIS A 137 5.04 -16.41 12.93
N PRO A 138 4.07 -17.31 12.77
CA PRO A 138 3.57 -17.71 11.46
C PRO A 138 3.16 -16.51 10.61
N ARG A 139 3.31 -16.63 9.28
CA ARG A 139 3.06 -15.52 8.36
C ARG A 139 1.61 -15.02 8.41
N ASP A 140 0.66 -15.94 8.49
CA ASP A 140 -0.78 -15.68 8.57
C ASP A 140 -1.22 -15.01 9.88
N GLU A 141 -0.41 -15.08 10.95
CA GLU A 141 -0.67 -14.38 12.21
C GLU A 141 -0.13 -12.94 12.23
N LEU A 142 0.76 -12.57 11.30
CA LEU A 142 1.45 -11.27 11.34
C LEU A 142 0.50 -10.08 11.28
N GLY A 143 -0.61 -10.19 10.55
CA GLY A 143 -1.60 -9.12 10.45
C GLY A 143 -2.19 -8.76 11.81
N GLU A 144 -2.57 -9.77 12.59
CA GLU A 144 -3.10 -9.58 13.94
C GLU A 144 -2.02 -9.10 14.93
N VAL A 145 -0.81 -9.67 14.86
CA VAL A 145 0.32 -9.25 15.71
C VAL A 145 0.62 -7.75 15.53
N VAL A 146 0.68 -7.28 14.29
CA VAL A 146 0.94 -5.88 13.97
C VAL A 146 -0.23 -5.00 14.42
N ARG A 147 -1.47 -5.40 14.13
CA ARG A 147 -2.68 -4.67 14.52
C ARG A 147 -2.77 -4.48 16.03
N GLU A 148 -2.49 -5.53 16.81
CA GLU A 148 -2.54 -5.48 18.27
C GLU A 148 -1.49 -4.55 18.87
N ARG A 149 -0.24 -4.61 18.40
CA ARG A 149 0.82 -3.68 18.84
C ARG A 149 0.43 -2.23 18.56
N PHE A 150 -0.07 -1.97 17.36
CA PHE A 150 -0.42 -0.62 16.91
C PHE A 150 -1.58 -0.02 17.71
N ILE A 151 -2.61 -0.81 18.02
CA ILE A 151 -3.73 -0.36 18.86
C ILE A 151 -3.26 -0.05 20.30
N LYS A 152 -2.22 -0.73 20.80
CA LYS A 152 -1.58 -0.42 22.09
C LYS A 152 -0.65 0.79 22.05
N GLY A 153 -0.43 1.38 20.87
CA GLY A 153 0.51 2.49 20.68
C GLY A 153 1.98 2.04 20.62
N GLU A 154 2.23 0.76 20.38
CA GLU A 154 3.58 0.18 20.33
C GLU A 154 4.09 0.15 18.88
N THR A 155 5.34 0.58 18.67
CA THR A 155 6.04 0.44 17.38
C THR A 155 6.58 -0.98 17.19
N LEU A 156 6.91 -1.34 15.95
CA LEU A 156 7.54 -2.63 15.63
C LEU A 156 9.03 -2.65 15.99
N PHE A 157 9.69 -1.49 15.90
CA PHE A 157 11.10 -1.27 16.23
C PHE A 157 11.35 0.21 16.58
N GLU A 158 12.52 0.51 17.11
CA GLU A 158 12.99 1.88 17.33
C GLU A 158 13.36 2.52 15.99
N GLY A 159 12.60 3.51 15.56
CA GLY A 159 12.79 4.13 14.25
C GLY A 159 11.70 5.14 13.94
N SER A 160 11.69 5.66 12.71
CA SER A 160 10.67 6.62 12.30
C SER A 160 9.27 5.98 12.27
N ILE A 161 8.24 6.80 12.49
CA ILE A 161 6.86 6.34 12.32
C ILE A 161 6.60 5.90 10.88
N GLU A 162 7.23 6.54 9.89
CA GLU A 162 7.08 6.20 8.48
C GLU A 162 7.56 4.78 8.17
N LEU A 163 8.73 4.39 8.66
CA LEU A 163 9.27 3.05 8.44
C LEU A 163 8.47 1.99 9.23
N ASN A 164 8.02 2.35 10.44
CA ASN A 164 7.08 1.50 11.18
C ASN A 164 5.77 1.28 10.41
N MET A 165 5.21 2.33 9.80
CA MET A 165 4.02 2.22 8.97
C MET A 165 4.26 1.35 7.74
N ALA A 166 5.37 1.58 7.03
CA ALA A 166 5.72 0.82 5.84
C ALA A 166 5.85 -0.68 6.15
N LEU A 167 6.56 -1.02 7.23
CA LEU A 167 6.71 -2.41 7.67
C LEU A 167 5.40 -3.02 8.13
N ALA A 168 4.62 -2.30 8.94
CA ALA A 168 3.35 -2.78 9.44
C ALA A 168 2.36 -3.10 8.33
N VAL A 169 2.21 -2.19 7.36
CA VAL A 169 1.34 -2.39 6.20
C VAL A 169 1.83 -3.55 5.34
N ALA A 170 3.15 -3.68 5.15
CA ALA A 170 3.73 -4.80 4.42
C ALA A 170 3.43 -6.13 5.11
N LEU A 171 3.75 -6.28 6.40
CA LEU A 171 3.51 -7.51 7.17
C LEU A 171 2.01 -7.86 7.25
N PHE A 172 1.14 -6.85 7.37
CA PHE A 172 -0.30 -7.05 7.29
C PHE A 172 -0.71 -7.66 5.95
N TYR A 173 -0.25 -7.12 4.82
CA TYR A 173 -0.53 -7.72 3.52
C TYR A 173 0.18 -9.06 3.29
N PHE A 174 1.35 -9.28 3.88
CA PHE A 174 2.08 -10.55 3.79
C PHE A 174 1.31 -11.68 4.49
N SER A 175 0.49 -11.35 5.49
CA SER A 175 -0.37 -12.33 6.16
C SER A 175 -1.59 -12.76 5.33
N MET A 176 -2.02 -11.92 4.38
CA MET A 176 -3.25 -12.12 3.61
C MET A 176 -3.02 -12.54 2.15
N TYR A 177 -1.85 -12.21 1.60
CA TYR A 177 -1.54 -12.37 0.18
C TYR A 177 -0.16 -13.00 -0.03
N LYS A 178 -0.01 -13.69 -1.15
CA LYS A 178 1.29 -14.14 -1.64
C LYS A 178 1.90 -13.01 -2.45
N ILE A 179 3.02 -12.46 -2.00
CA ILE A 179 3.65 -11.31 -2.64
C ILE A 179 4.97 -11.73 -3.28
N CYS A 180 5.09 -11.44 -4.58
CA CYS A 180 6.30 -11.64 -5.35
C CYS A 180 6.80 -10.29 -5.85
N LEU A 181 8.04 -9.94 -5.50
CA LEU A 181 8.76 -8.78 -6.04
C LEU A 181 9.47 -9.21 -7.33
N VAL A 182 9.14 -8.52 -8.42
CA VAL A 182 9.87 -8.65 -9.68
C VAL A 182 11.02 -7.67 -9.69
N THR A 183 12.25 -8.19 -9.71
CA THR A 183 13.50 -7.42 -9.71
C THR A 183 14.56 -8.14 -10.55
N GLY A 184 15.29 -7.41 -11.38
CA GLY A 184 16.28 -7.99 -12.29
C GLY A 184 17.50 -8.62 -11.60
N ALA A 185 17.73 -8.29 -10.33
CA ALA A 185 18.74 -8.92 -9.48
C ALA A 185 18.12 -9.28 -8.12
N ARG A 186 18.63 -10.35 -7.51
CA ARG A 186 18.19 -10.80 -6.19
C ARG A 186 18.45 -9.70 -5.15
N GLU A 187 17.40 -9.31 -4.45
CA GLU A 187 17.42 -8.29 -3.40
C GLU A 187 17.47 -8.99 -2.02
N GLU A 188 18.64 -8.98 -1.39
CA GLU A 188 18.87 -9.68 -0.12
C GLU A 188 17.97 -9.14 1.00
N SER A 189 17.74 -7.82 1.01
CA SER A 189 16.87 -7.18 2.00
C SER A 189 15.41 -7.65 1.87
N ALA A 190 14.91 -7.81 0.65
CA ALA A 190 13.56 -8.32 0.37
C ALA A 190 13.43 -9.80 0.79
N GLU A 191 14.44 -10.62 0.54
CA GLU A 191 14.46 -12.01 0.98
C GLU A 191 14.44 -12.15 2.50
N ALA A 192 15.26 -11.36 3.20
CA ALA A 192 15.32 -11.35 4.66
C ALA A 192 13.98 -10.93 5.31
N MET A 193 13.21 -10.10 4.60
CA MET A 193 11.82 -9.75 4.92
C MET A 193 10.79 -10.80 4.47
N GLY A 194 11.22 -11.93 3.92
CA GLY A 194 10.36 -13.03 3.49
C GLY A 194 9.53 -12.72 2.24
N ILE A 195 9.99 -11.83 1.36
CA ILE A 195 9.32 -11.51 0.09
C ILE A 195 9.80 -12.50 -0.97
N LEU A 196 8.86 -13.13 -1.70
CA LEU A 196 9.22 -13.99 -2.84
C LEU A 196 9.75 -13.12 -3.98
N GLN A 197 10.66 -13.64 -4.79
CA GLN A 197 11.28 -12.87 -5.87
C GLN A 197 11.26 -13.63 -7.19
N ALA A 198 11.15 -12.88 -8.29
CA ALA A 198 11.31 -13.38 -9.65
C ALA A 198 12.07 -12.35 -10.50
N PRO A 199 12.88 -12.78 -11.48
CA PRO A 199 13.66 -11.85 -12.29
C PRO A 199 12.81 -11.09 -13.31
N THR A 200 11.68 -11.69 -13.75
CA THR A 200 10.77 -11.10 -14.73
C THR A 200 9.31 -11.40 -14.38
N VAL A 201 8.39 -10.62 -14.96
CA VAL A 201 6.95 -10.86 -14.83
C VAL A 201 6.58 -12.17 -15.54
N GLU A 202 7.20 -12.43 -16.68
CA GLU A 202 6.99 -13.61 -17.50
C GLU A 202 7.30 -14.90 -16.72
N GLU A 203 8.42 -14.95 -16.00
CA GLU A 203 8.81 -16.14 -15.25
C GLU A 203 7.84 -16.46 -14.10
N ILE A 204 7.41 -15.46 -13.33
CA ILE A 204 6.43 -15.69 -12.27
C ILE A 204 5.07 -16.09 -12.85
N LEU A 205 4.62 -15.45 -13.92
CA LEU A 205 3.36 -15.82 -14.57
C LEU A 205 3.38 -17.22 -15.19
N GLU A 206 4.51 -17.63 -15.78
CA GLU A 206 4.67 -19.00 -16.28
C GLU A 206 4.55 -20.01 -15.14
N GLY A 207 5.24 -19.77 -14.02
CA GLY A 207 5.13 -20.61 -12.82
C GLY A 207 3.70 -20.68 -12.28
N LEU A 208 3.02 -19.53 -12.19
CA LEU A 208 1.64 -19.45 -11.71
C LEU A 208 0.67 -20.18 -12.65
N SER A 209 0.81 -20.03 -13.96
CA SER A 209 -0.07 -20.67 -14.96
C SER A 209 -0.11 -22.21 -14.84
N ARG A 210 0.97 -22.83 -14.38
CA ARG A 210 1.02 -24.30 -14.15
C ARG A 210 0.15 -24.73 -12.96
N SER A 211 0.01 -23.86 -11.96
CA SER A 211 -0.74 -24.13 -10.73
C SER A 211 -2.15 -23.52 -10.73
N LEU A 212 -2.35 -22.47 -11.53
CA LEU A 212 -3.57 -21.68 -11.65
C LEU A 212 -3.84 -21.40 -13.16
N PRO A 213 -4.19 -22.43 -13.95
CA PRO A 213 -4.28 -22.30 -15.41
C PRO A 213 -5.39 -21.36 -15.91
N GLU A 214 -6.42 -21.14 -15.10
CA GLU A 214 -7.56 -20.27 -15.40
C GLU A 214 -7.59 -19.02 -14.51
N ALA A 215 -6.44 -18.62 -13.95
CA ALA A 215 -6.35 -17.44 -13.10
C ALA A 215 -6.82 -16.17 -13.82
N THR A 216 -7.70 -15.43 -13.17
CA THR A 216 -7.99 -14.04 -13.54
C THR A 216 -6.82 -13.15 -13.15
N VAL A 217 -6.49 -12.18 -14.02
CA VAL A 217 -5.32 -11.30 -13.83
C VAL A 217 -5.71 -9.83 -14.01
N HIS A 218 -5.41 -9.00 -13.00
CA HIS A 218 -5.37 -7.54 -13.17
C HIS A 218 -3.95 -7.09 -13.51
N VAL A 219 -3.81 -6.13 -14.43
CA VAL A 219 -2.52 -5.50 -14.77
C VAL A 219 -2.62 -4.01 -14.53
N VAL A 220 -1.77 -3.50 -13.63
CA VAL A 220 -1.83 -2.12 -13.13
C VAL A 220 -0.47 -1.44 -13.30
N PRO A 221 -0.27 -0.69 -14.40
CA PRO A 221 1.03 -0.08 -14.71
C PRO A 221 1.46 1.07 -13.78
N ALA A 222 0.53 1.65 -13.00
CA ALA A 222 0.79 2.80 -12.13
C ALA A 222 0.19 2.60 -10.73
N GLY A 223 0.63 1.55 -10.04
CA GLY A 223 0.07 1.12 -8.76
C GLY A 223 0.15 2.16 -7.64
N GLY A 224 1.14 3.04 -7.67
CA GLY A 224 1.26 4.14 -6.71
C GLY A 224 0.25 5.28 -6.90
N LEU A 225 -0.53 5.26 -7.98
CA LEU A 225 -1.38 6.39 -8.40
C LEU A 225 -2.85 6.03 -8.55
N VAL A 226 -3.16 4.76 -8.79
CA VAL A 226 -4.54 4.31 -9.01
C VAL A 226 -5.32 4.21 -7.70
N VAL A 227 -6.62 4.47 -7.78
CA VAL A 227 -7.59 4.20 -6.72
C VAL A 227 -8.57 3.15 -7.24
N PRO A 228 -8.39 1.87 -6.86
CA PRO A 228 -9.32 0.81 -7.23
C PRO A 228 -10.74 1.12 -6.76
N CYS A 229 -11.70 1.05 -7.69
CA CYS A 229 -13.12 1.29 -7.44
C CYS A 229 -13.91 0.14 -8.04
N ARG A 230 -14.70 -0.55 -7.20
CA ARG A 230 -15.56 -1.63 -7.68
C ARG A 230 -16.65 -1.04 -8.58
N GLU A 231 -16.81 -1.59 -9.77
CA GLU A 231 -17.94 -1.26 -10.65
C GLU A 231 -19.23 -1.77 -10.00
N GLY A 232 -20.25 -0.92 -10.00
CA GLY A 232 -21.58 -1.21 -9.45
C GLY A 232 -22.40 -2.12 -10.35
#